data_AF-A0A2V6X6P7-F1
#
_entry.id   AF-A0A2V6X6P7-F1
#
_cell.length_a   1.000
_cell.length_b   1.000
_cell.length_c   1.000
_cell.angle_alpha   90.00
_cell.angle_beta   90.00
_cell.angle_gamma   90.00
#
_symmetry.space_group_name_H-M   'P 1'
#
loop_
_entity.id
_entity.type
_entity.pdbx_description
1 polymer ?
#
loop_
_entity_poly.entity_id
_entity_poly.type
_entity_poly.pdbx_seq_one_letter_code
_entity_poly.pdbx_strand_id
1 'polypeptide(L)'
;MGNRFVELAQQADDAAENVLGDPACRFAIAVPSRDVRAFLEAERERRAAHPLHPREREDAPPHVLRDLWRDLAALGKGLGIAAPDGAPYDPTVYRRVYEAVLRHRHVDVVALDMILPTERLSVYDFAVAPPSLAPTEADAEEFIREVERRYTDRRALEREIAHWWEVSWRC
;
A
#
# COMPACT_ATOMS: atom_id res chain seq x y z
N MET A 1 0.64 0.74 -5.47
CA MET A 1 -0.39 0.32 -4.50
C MET A 1 -1.06 -0.90 -5.10
N GLY A 2 -0.88 -2.10 -4.52
CA GLY A 2 -1.42 -3.33 -5.11
C GLY A 2 -2.87 -3.59 -4.71
N ASN A 3 -3.60 -4.42 -5.47
CA ASN A 3 -5.01 -4.78 -5.24
C ASN A 3 -5.32 -5.20 -3.78
N ARG A 4 -4.36 -5.82 -3.08
CA ARG A 4 -4.53 -6.25 -1.68
C ARG A 4 -4.77 -5.12 -0.69
N PHE A 5 -4.26 -3.91 -0.95
CA PHE A 5 -4.50 -2.77 -0.06
C PHE A 5 -5.94 -2.27 -0.17
N VAL A 6 -6.55 -2.41 -1.35
CA VAL A 6 -7.93 -2.01 -1.63
C VAL A 6 -8.91 -2.85 -0.84
N GLU A 7 -8.72 -4.17 -0.87
CA GLU A 7 -9.57 -5.16 -0.20
C GLU A 7 -9.64 -4.89 1.31
N LEU A 8 -8.56 -4.38 1.91
CA LEU A 8 -8.54 -4.00 3.32
C LEU A 8 -9.15 -2.61 3.58
N ALA A 9 -9.14 -1.72 2.59
CA ALA A 9 -9.63 -0.35 2.74
C ALA A 9 -11.14 -0.22 2.51
N GLN A 10 -11.67 -0.97 1.54
CA GLN A 10 -13.10 -1.02 1.26
C GLN A 10 -13.83 -1.84 2.30
N GLN A 11 -15.06 -1.45 2.62
CA GLN A 11 -15.96 -2.29 3.41
C GLN A 11 -16.60 -3.34 2.52
N ALA A 12 -16.55 -4.58 2.96
CA ALA A 12 -17.22 -5.70 2.33
C ALA A 12 -18.26 -6.30 3.28
N ASP A 13 -19.32 -6.89 2.74
CA ASP A 13 -20.29 -7.64 3.52
C ASP A 13 -19.79 -9.09 3.67
N ASP A 14 -18.71 -9.26 4.44
CA ASP A 14 -18.07 -10.54 4.68
C ASP A 14 -17.66 -10.73 6.15
N ALA A 15 -17.14 -11.92 6.46
CA ALA A 15 -16.72 -12.25 7.82
C ALA A 15 -15.51 -11.43 8.30
N ALA A 16 -14.69 -10.91 7.38
CA ALA A 16 -13.51 -10.13 7.72
C ALA A 16 -13.87 -8.74 8.25
N GLU A 17 -14.97 -8.14 7.76
CA GLU A 17 -15.41 -6.80 8.20
C GLU A 17 -15.68 -6.73 9.71
N ASN A 18 -16.11 -7.83 10.35
CA ASN A 18 -16.24 -7.91 11.81
C ASN A 18 -14.92 -7.64 12.54
N VAL A 19 -13.80 -8.04 11.94
CA VAL A 19 -12.46 -7.82 12.49
C VAL A 19 -11.94 -6.45 12.04
N LEU A 20 -12.06 -6.10 10.77
CA LEU A 20 -11.50 -4.87 10.21
C LEU A 20 -12.18 -3.59 10.75
N GLY A 21 -13.45 -3.68 11.14
CA GLY A 21 -14.22 -2.59 11.76
C GLY A 21 -14.13 -2.51 13.29
N ASP A 22 -13.58 -3.53 13.95
CA ASP A 22 -13.48 -3.58 15.41
C ASP A 22 -12.54 -2.47 15.94
N PRO A 23 -12.93 -1.71 16.99
CA PRO A 23 -12.08 -0.67 17.58
C PRO A 23 -10.69 -1.13 18.08
N ALA A 24 -10.50 -2.44 18.30
CA ALA A 24 -9.22 -3.04 18.64
C ALA A 24 -8.34 -3.29 17.40
N CYS A 25 -8.91 -3.36 16.20
CA CYS A 25 -8.16 -3.47 14.95
C CYS A 25 -7.63 -2.10 14.52
N ARG A 26 -6.31 -1.93 14.46
CA ARG A 26 -5.67 -0.66 14.09
C ARG A 26 -4.89 -0.76 12.80
N PHE A 27 -5.02 0.27 11.97
CA PHE A 27 -4.30 0.43 10.72
C PHE A 27 -3.21 1.49 10.90
N ALA A 28 -1.96 1.06 11.00
CA ALA A 28 -0.83 1.96 11.12
C ALA A 28 -0.41 2.51 9.76
N ILE A 29 -0.51 3.82 9.57
CA ILE A 29 0.08 4.53 8.44
C ILE A 29 1.48 4.99 8.85
N ALA A 30 2.49 4.30 8.35
CA ALA A 30 3.89 4.73 8.48
C ALA A 30 4.15 5.93 7.56
N VAL A 31 4.47 7.09 8.14
CA VAL A 31 4.72 8.34 7.41
C VAL A 31 6.19 8.76 7.59
N PRO A 32 7.08 8.39 6.65
CA PRO A 32 8.44 8.90 6.59
C PRO A 32 8.50 10.43 6.57
N SER A 33 9.42 11.02 7.32
CA SER A 33 9.85 12.39 7.07
C SER A 33 10.51 12.49 5.68
N ARG A 34 10.69 13.71 5.17
CA ARG A 34 11.40 13.93 3.89
C ARG A 34 12.83 13.40 3.96
N ASP A 35 13.49 13.58 5.10
CA ASP A 35 14.86 13.12 5.32
C ASP A 35 14.96 11.60 5.38
N VAL A 36 14.04 10.95 6.10
CA VAL A 36 13.95 9.48 6.13
C VAL A 36 13.65 8.93 4.74
N ARG A 37 12.72 9.54 4.01
CA ARG A 37 12.41 9.14 2.62
C ARG A 37 13.64 9.24 1.71
N ALA A 38 14.35 10.37 1.76
CA ALA A 38 15.56 10.59 0.96
C ALA A 38 16.67 9.58 1.30
N PHE A 39 16.87 9.32 2.60
CA PHE A 39 17.80 8.30 3.07
C PHE A 39 17.45 6.91 2.53
N LEU A 40 16.18 6.48 2.64
CA LEU A 40 15.73 5.18 2.15
C LEU A 40 15.91 5.02 0.63
N GLU A 41 15.62 6.06 -0.15
CA GLU A 41 15.85 6.03 -1.60
C GLU A 41 17.33 5.91 -1.95
N ALA A 42 18.21 6.63 -1.24
CA ALA A 42 19.66 6.55 -1.43
C ALA A 42 20.23 5.18 -1.02
N GLU A 43 19.76 4.60 0.09
CA GLU A 43 20.14 3.26 0.52
C GLU A 43 19.73 2.19 -0.50
N ARG A 44 18.52 2.28 -1.06
CA ARG A 44 18.08 1.36 -2.11
C ARG A 44 18.91 1.48 -3.38
N GLU A 45 19.31 2.68 -3.78
CA GLU A 45 20.22 2.87 -4.92
C GLU A 45 21.57 2.18 -4.65
N ARG A 46 22.13 2.37 -3.44
CA ARG A 46 23.38 1.73 -3.03
C ARG A 46 23.27 0.21 -3.02
N ARG A 47 22.23 -0.35 -2.41
CA ARG A 47 22.02 -1.80 -2.24
C ARG A 47 21.62 -2.50 -3.54
N ALA A 48 20.96 -1.81 -4.47
CA ALA A 48 20.73 -2.34 -5.81
C ALA A 48 22.06 -2.59 -6.55
N ALA A 49 23.05 -1.70 -6.39
CA ALA A 49 24.39 -1.87 -6.96
C ALA A 49 25.28 -2.83 -6.14
N HIS A 50 25.17 -2.78 -4.80
CA HIS A 50 26.01 -3.52 -3.86
C HIS A 50 25.15 -4.15 -2.75
N PRO A 51 24.45 -5.27 -3.03
CA PRO A 51 23.55 -5.89 -2.07
C PRO A 51 24.34 -6.52 -0.91
N LEU A 52 23.81 -6.39 0.31
CA LEU A 52 24.32 -7.09 1.50
C LEU A 52 23.83 -8.53 1.56
N HIS A 53 22.67 -8.80 0.97
CA HIS A 53 22.08 -10.13 0.86
C HIS A 53 21.55 -10.35 -0.57
N PRO A 54 21.66 -11.56 -1.16
CA PRO A 54 21.24 -11.81 -2.55
C PRO A 54 19.80 -11.39 -2.87
N ARG A 55 18.88 -11.55 -1.91
CA ARG A 55 17.46 -11.17 -2.04
C ARG A 55 17.21 -9.67 -2.15
N GLU A 56 18.14 -8.81 -1.73
CA GLU A 56 18.00 -7.36 -1.91
C GLU A 56 17.97 -6.94 -3.39
N ARG A 57 18.40 -7.82 -4.31
CA ARG A 57 18.26 -7.60 -5.76
C ARG A 57 16.81 -7.66 -6.25
N GLU A 58 15.93 -8.28 -5.47
CA GLU A 58 14.50 -8.38 -5.74
C GLU A 58 13.73 -7.16 -5.19
N ASP A 59 14.39 -6.31 -4.39
CA ASP A 59 13.78 -5.11 -3.84
C ASP A 59 13.44 -4.12 -4.95
N ALA A 60 12.30 -3.43 -4.79
CA ALA A 60 11.87 -2.43 -5.76
C ALA A 60 12.90 -1.30 -5.87
N PRO A 61 13.44 -1.01 -7.08
CA PRO A 61 14.44 0.02 -7.28
C PRO A 61 13.89 1.43 -7.02
N PRO A 62 14.75 2.44 -6.79
CA PRO A 62 14.30 3.78 -6.40
C PRO A 62 13.33 4.46 -7.37
N HIS A 63 13.47 4.23 -8.69
CA HIS A 63 12.54 4.78 -9.66
C HIS A 63 11.10 4.29 -9.45
N VAL A 64 10.92 3.02 -9.07
CA VAL A 64 9.59 2.46 -8.73
C VAL A 64 8.99 3.19 -7.53
N LEU A 65 9.79 3.54 -6.51
CA LEU A 65 9.28 4.31 -5.37
C LEU A 65 8.83 5.73 -5.76
N ARG A 66 9.53 6.34 -6.71
CA ARG A 66 9.19 7.68 -7.23
C ARG A 66 7.95 7.63 -8.11
N ASP A 67 7.81 6.60 -8.93
CA ASP A 67 6.62 6.38 -9.74
C ASP A 67 5.40 6.09 -8.86
N LEU A 68 5.54 5.23 -7.85
CA LEU A 68 4.49 4.99 -6.84
C LEU A 68 4.09 6.27 -6.09
N TRP A 69 5.03 7.17 -5.82
CA TRP A 69 4.72 8.48 -5.25
C TRP A 69 3.94 9.35 -6.25
N ARG A 70 4.35 9.39 -7.52
CA ARG A 70 3.66 10.16 -8.56
C ARG A 70 2.22 9.68 -8.74
N ASP A 71 2.01 8.37 -8.75
CA ASP A 71 0.67 7.77 -8.81
C ASP A 71 -0.16 8.16 -7.59
N LEU A 72 0.41 8.08 -6.38
CA LEU A 72 -0.27 8.49 -5.16
C LEU A 72 -0.65 9.98 -5.16
N ALA A 73 0.25 10.84 -5.62
CA ALA A 73 0.00 12.28 -5.74
C ALA A 73 -1.09 12.57 -6.77
N ALA A 74 -1.12 11.85 -7.89
CA ALA A 74 -2.18 11.94 -8.88
C ALA A 74 -3.54 11.49 -8.32
N LEU A 75 -3.57 10.41 -7.54
CA LEU A 75 -4.77 9.98 -6.80
C LEU A 75 -5.23 11.05 -5.81
N GLY A 76 -4.28 11.65 -5.08
CA GLY A 76 -4.57 12.74 -4.15
C GLY A 76 -5.31 13.90 -4.80
N LYS A 77 -4.98 14.26 -6.05
CA LYS A 77 -5.73 15.29 -6.80
C LYS A 77 -7.20 14.93 -6.98
N GLY A 78 -7.50 13.67 -7.31
CA GLY A 78 -8.87 13.17 -7.41
C GLY A 78 -9.66 13.27 -6.10
N LEU A 79 -8.96 13.20 -4.97
CA LEU A 79 -9.52 13.35 -3.61
C LEU A 79 -9.51 14.80 -3.09
N GLY A 80 -9.08 15.78 -3.89
CA GLY A 80 -8.92 17.17 -3.44
C GLY A 80 -7.70 17.42 -2.53
N ILE A 81 -6.80 16.45 -2.42
CA ILE A 81 -5.55 16.48 -1.65
C ILE A 81 -4.42 16.76 -2.64
N ALA A 82 -4.28 18.03 -3.05
CA ALA A 82 -3.37 18.39 -4.12
C ALA A 82 -1.90 18.46 -3.67
N ALA A 83 -1.03 17.80 -4.42
CA ALA A 83 0.38 18.16 -4.56
C ALA A 83 0.60 18.78 -5.96
N PRO A 84 1.58 19.69 -6.14
CA PRO A 84 1.99 20.11 -7.47
C PRO A 84 2.44 18.92 -8.34
N ASP A 85 2.26 19.01 -9.66
CA ASP A 85 2.75 17.98 -10.58
C ASP A 85 4.26 17.83 -10.49
N GLY A 86 4.72 16.59 -10.41
CA GLY A 86 6.15 16.30 -10.26
C GLY A 86 6.75 16.76 -8.93
N ALA A 87 5.93 17.17 -7.95
CA ALA A 87 6.43 17.53 -6.64
C ALA A 87 7.19 16.36 -5.99
N PRO A 88 8.28 16.66 -5.25
CA PRO A 88 8.94 15.64 -4.44
C PRO A 88 7.99 15.09 -3.38
N TYR A 89 8.35 13.94 -2.81
CA TYR A 89 7.61 13.31 -1.71
C TYR A 89 7.20 14.31 -0.64
N ASP A 90 5.90 14.35 -0.32
CA ASP A 90 5.34 15.18 0.74
C ASP A 90 4.64 14.30 1.79
N PRO A 91 5.12 14.27 3.05
CA PRO A 91 4.55 13.44 4.10
C PRO A 91 3.10 13.80 4.43
N THR A 92 2.70 15.07 4.25
CA THR A 92 1.34 15.53 4.51
C THR A 92 0.38 14.99 3.47
N VAL A 93 0.74 15.10 2.19
CA VAL A 93 -0.07 14.57 1.10
C VAL A 93 -0.14 13.04 1.18
N TYR A 94 0.99 12.38 1.42
CA TYR A 94 1.05 10.93 1.63
C TYR A 94 0.06 10.50 2.73
N ARG A 95 0.18 11.07 3.92
CA ARG A 95 -0.71 10.78 5.06
C ARG A 95 -2.18 10.96 4.68
N ARG A 96 -2.54 12.13 4.14
CA ARG A 96 -3.95 12.47 3.87
C ARG A 96 -4.57 11.55 2.83
N VAL A 97 -3.81 11.11 1.83
CA VAL A 97 -4.33 10.15 0.84
C VAL A 97 -4.64 8.80 1.50
N TYR A 98 -3.73 8.28 2.34
CA TYR A 98 -3.99 7.03 3.05
C TYR A 98 -5.14 7.15 4.06
N GLU A 99 -5.24 8.27 4.79
CA GLU A 99 -6.39 8.53 5.69
C GLU A 99 -7.71 8.56 4.92
N ALA A 100 -7.74 9.16 3.72
CA ALA A 100 -8.92 9.20 2.87
C ALA A 100 -9.32 7.81 2.36
N VAL A 101 -8.34 7.00 1.94
CA VAL A 101 -8.57 5.62 1.49
C VAL A 101 -9.01 4.72 2.66
N LEU A 102 -8.45 4.90 3.85
CA LEU A 102 -8.75 4.10 5.04
C LEU A 102 -9.85 4.71 5.93
N ARG A 103 -10.71 5.57 5.38
CA ARG A 103 -11.72 6.32 6.16
C ARG A 103 -12.72 5.45 6.95
N HIS A 104 -12.89 4.18 6.57
CA HIS A 104 -13.75 3.21 7.26
C HIS A 104 -12.97 2.33 8.27
N ARG A 105 -11.72 2.68 8.57
CA ARG A 105 -10.83 1.92 9.43
C ARG A 105 -10.35 2.78 10.60
N HIS A 106 -9.98 2.14 11.71
CA HIS A 106 -9.37 2.81 12.85
C HIS A 106 -7.88 3.02 12.58
N VAL A 107 -7.54 4.22 12.14
CA VAL A 107 -6.19 4.57 11.69
C VAL A 107 -5.35 5.17 12.81
N ASP A 108 -4.09 4.73 12.90
CA ASP A 108 -3.04 5.37 13.68
C ASP A 108 -1.93 5.87 12.75
N VAL A 109 -1.50 7.12 12.93
CA VAL A 109 -0.41 7.69 12.14
C VAL A 109 0.89 7.54 12.90
N VAL A 110 1.84 6.81 12.31
CA VAL A 110 3.17 6.57 12.88
C VAL A 110 4.17 7.42 12.09
N ALA A 111 4.61 8.53 12.68
CA ALA A 111 5.67 9.34 12.11
C ALA A 111 6.99 8.56 12.17
N LEU A 112 7.68 8.46 11.02
CA LEU A 112 9.02 7.88 10.93
C LEU A 112 10.00 9.02 10.64
N ASP A 113 10.59 9.57 11.69
CA ASP A 113 11.50 10.72 11.65
C ASP A 113 12.93 10.37 12.07
N MET A 114 13.17 9.13 12.49
CA MET A 114 14.48 8.65 12.94
C MET A 114 15.08 7.63 11.98
N ILE A 115 16.37 7.81 11.66
CA ILE A 115 17.18 6.83 10.93
C ILE A 115 17.96 6.03 11.97
N LEU A 116 17.76 4.71 11.96
CA LEU A 116 18.51 3.79 12.80
C LEU A 116 19.82 3.36 12.10
N PRO A 117 20.91 3.11 12.85
CA PRO A 117 22.20 2.72 12.29
C PRO A 117 22.21 1.24 11.88
N THR A 118 21.51 0.93 10.79
CA THR A 118 21.32 -0.43 10.27
C THR A 118 22.03 -0.67 8.94
N GLU A 119 23.06 0.13 8.63
CA GLU A 119 23.75 0.13 7.33
C GLU A 119 24.47 -1.19 7.05
N ARG A 120 24.79 -1.96 8.10
CA ARG A 120 25.47 -3.26 8.00
C ARG A 120 24.52 -4.46 8.13
N LEU A 121 23.22 -4.21 8.25
CA LEU A 121 22.21 -5.24 8.45
C LEU A 121 21.35 -5.37 7.19
N SER A 122 21.12 -6.61 6.75
CA SER A 122 20.04 -6.91 5.82
C SER A 122 18.81 -7.39 6.58
N VAL A 123 17.62 -6.93 6.17
CA VAL A 123 16.36 -7.45 6.73
C VAL A 123 16.19 -8.95 6.47
N TYR A 124 16.86 -9.48 5.44
CA TYR A 124 16.83 -10.89 5.07
C TYR A 124 17.74 -11.78 5.94
N ASP A 125 18.64 -11.20 6.72
CA ASP A 125 19.45 -11.95 7.69
C ASP A 125 18.63 -12.35 8.92
N PHE A 126 17.51 -11.67 9.18
CA PHE A 126 16.59 -12.05 10.23
C PHE A 126 15.75 -13.24 9.76
N ALA A 127 15.77 -14.32 10.54
CA ALA A 127 15.04 -15.56 10.28
C ALA A 127 13.53 -15.42 10.54
N VAL A 128 12.88 -14.47 9.89
CA VAL A 128 11.43 -14.32 9.88
C VAL A 128 10.94 -14.80 8.51
N ALA A 129 10.65 -16.09 8.40
CA ALA A 129 9.93 -16.61 7.25
C ALA A 129 8.44 -16.39 7.50
N PRO A 130 7.79 -15.36 6.92
CA PRO A 130 6.36 -15.25 7.04
C PRO A 130 5.72 -16.49 6.38
N PRO A 131 4.68 -17.09 7.00
CA PRO A 131 3.92 -18.11 6.31
C PRO A 131 3.35 -17.51 5.03
N SER A 132 3.62 -18.16 3.90
CA SER A 132 3.00 -17.79 2.63
C SER A 132 1.52 -18.15 2.69
N LEU A 133 0.66 -17.15 2.60
CA LEU A 133 -0.77 -17.36 2.42
C LEU A 133 -1.01 -17.44 0.91
N ALA A 134 -1.17 -18.66 0.41
CA ALA A 134 -1.62 -18.92 -0.95
C ALA A 134 -3.04 -19.49 -0.87
N PRO A 135 -4.00 -18.98 -1.66
CA PRO A 135 -5.32 -19.60 -1.75
C PRO A 135 -5.17 -21.03 -2.27
N THR A 136 -6.05 -21.92 -1.82
CA THR A 136 -6.19 -23.24 -2.43
C THR A 136 -6.80 -23.10 -3.83
N GLU A 137 -6.71 -24.15 -4.64
CA GLU A 137 -7.38 -24.18 -5.95
C GLU A 137 -8.90 -23.98 -5.81
N ALA A 138 -9.50 -24.58 -4.77
CA ALA A 138 -10.91 -24.40 -4.46
C ALA A 138 -11.26 -22.93 -4.12
N ASP A 139 -10.43 -22.27 -3.30
CA ASP A 139 -10.61 -20.85 -2.98
C ASP A 139 -10.52 -19.99 -4.25
N ALA A 140 -9.53 -20.27 -5.11
CA ALA A 140 -9.35 -19.54 -6.37
C ALA A 140 -10.57 -19.68 -7.31
N GLU A 141 -11.10 -20.90 -7.47
CA GLU A 141 -12.32 -21.14 -8.26
C GLU A 141 -13.56 -20.47 -7.66
N GLU A 142 -13.66 -20.42 -6.34
CA GLU A 142 -14.75 -19.71 -5.66
C GLU A 142 -14.68 -18.20 -5.93
N PHE A 143 -13.50 -17.58 -5.77
CA PHE A 143 -13.31 -16.16 -6.07
C PHE A 143 -13.57 -15.82 -7.53
N ILE A 144 -13.14 -16.66 -8.48
CA ILE A 144 -13.44 -16.46 -9.91
C ILE A 144 -14.95 -16.45 -10.14
N ARG A 145 -15.67 -17.44 -9.61
CA ARG A 145 -17.13 -17.52 -9.76
C ARG A 145 -17.86 -16.35 -9.08
N GLU A 146 -17.34 -15.86 -7.96
CA GLU A 146 -17.87 -14.66 -7.32
C GLU A 146 -17.74 -13.42 -8.21
N VAL A 147 -16.54 -13.17 -8.76
CA VAL A 147 -16.29 -12.06 -9.67
C VAL A 147 -17.17 -12.17 -10.91
N GLU A 148 -17.29 -13.35 -11.52
CA GLU A 148 -18.13 -13.57 -12.70
C GLU A 148 -19.62 -13.33 -12.42
N ARG A 149 -20.11 -13.70 -11.22
CA ARG A 149 -21.49 -13.43 -10.80
C ARG A 149 -21.73 -11.93 -10.57
N ARG A 150 -20.76 -11.24 -9.96
CA ARG A 150 -20.86 -9.82 -9.61
C ARG A 150 -20.69 -8.90 -10.83
N TYR A 151 -19.85 -9.29 -11.79
CA TYR A 151 -19.54 -8.52 -12.98
C TYR A 151 -19.87 -9.29 -14.25
N THR A 152 -21.14 -9.21 -14.66
CA THR A 152 -21.61 -9.79 -15.93
C THR A 152 -21.17 -8.98 -17.16
N ASP A 153 -20.72 -7.74 -16.97
CA ASP A 153 -20.11 -6.88 -18.00
C ASP A 153 -18.64 -6.62 -17.68
N ARG A 154 -17.75 -7.04 -18.59
CA ARG A 154 -16.31 -6.81 -18.47
C ARG A 154 -15.96 -5.33 -18.31
N ARG A 155 -16.68 -4.42 -18.95
CA ARG A 155 -16.42 -2.97 -18.82
C ARG A 155 -16.74 -2.46 -17.43
N ALA A 156 -17.70 -3.08 -16.73
CA ALA A 156 -17.99 -2.74 -15.34
C ALA A 156 -16.84 -3.15 -14.42
N LEU A 157 -16.29 -4.35 -14.61
CA LEU A 157 -15.11 -4.82 -13.88
C LEU A 157 -13.88 -3.92 -14.15
N GLU A 158 -13.61 -3.58 -15.42
CA GLU A 158 -12.50 -2.69 -15.79
C GLU A 158 -12.61 -1.31 -15.12
N ARG A 159 -13.83 -0.75 -15.04
CA ARG A 159 -14.07 0.50 -14.32
C ARG A 159 -13.80 0.35 -12.83
N GLU A 160 -14.29 -0.71 -12.20
CA GLU A 160 -14.06 -0.89 -10.76
C GLU A 160 -12.57 -1.06 -10.43
N ILE A 161 -11.82 -1.78 -11.28
CA ILE A 161 -10.36 -1.89 -11.17
C ILE A 161 -9.69 -0.51 -11.33
N ALA A 162 -10.13 0.32 -12.26
CA ALA A 162 -9.54 1.64 -12.49
C ALA A 162 -9.86 2.65 -11.37
N HIS A 163 -11.01 2.49 -10.71
CA HIS A 163 -11.55 3.40 -9.71
C HIS A 163 -11.54 2.82 -8.29
N TRP A 164 -10.69 1.82 -8.03
CA TRP A 164 -10.66 1.08 -6.77
C TRP A 164 -10.53 1.96 -5.50
N TRP A 165 -9.89 3.12 -5.64
CA TRP A 165 -9.64 4.09 -4.56
C TRP A 165 -10.86 4.94 -4.24
N GLU A 166 -11.90 4.92 -5.09
CA GLU A 166 -13.18 5.54 -4.82
C GLU A 166 -13.93 4.70 -3.78
N VAL A 167 -13.57 4.91 -2.52
CA VAL A 167 -14.27 4.28 -1.42
C VAL A 167 -15.71 4.84 -1.41
N SER A 168 -16.70 3.97 -1.62
CA SER A 168 -18.11 4.34 -1.84
C SER A 168 -18.66 5.20 -0.70
N TRP A 169 -19.04 6.46 -0.99
CA TRP A 169 -19.68 7.40 -0.05
C TRP A 169 -21.12 6.99 0.33
N ARG A 170 -21.40 5.70 0.46
CA ARG A 170 -22.71 5.26 0.92
C ARG A 170 -22.74 5.37 2.44
N CYS A 171 -23.54 6.33 2.91
CA CYS A 171 -23.84 6.66 4.30
C CYS A 171 -24.30 5.47 5.12
#